data_AF-A0A386B1M8-F1
#
_entry.id   AF-A0A386B1M8-F1
#
_cell.length_a   1.000
_cell.length_b   1.000
_cell.length_c   1.000
_cell.angle_alpha   90.00
_cell.angle_beta   90.00
_cell.angle_gamma   90.00
#
_symmetry.space_group_name_H-M   'P 1'
#
loop_
_entity.id
_entity.type
_entity.pdbx_description
1 polymer ?
#
loop_
_entity_poly.entity_id
_entity_poly.type
_entity_poly.pdbx_seq_one_letter_code
_entity_poly.pdbx_strand_id
1 'polypeptide(L)'
;MKNSASGFCIILILICCFYLGFLIGNLFGTFLNFLRNQLIWDGIILFIILFLFELLNCLIYNRKFINKFLKKIFKNIQLGILLGFFVDAFKIGS
;
A
#
# COMPACT_ATOMS: atom_id res chain seq x y z
N MET A 1 -2.93 34.69 4.87
CA MET A 1 -3.39 33.68 5.84
C MET A 1 -4.29 32.56 5.26
N LYS A 2 -4.49 32.45 3.93
CA LYS A 2 -5.23 31.32 3.31
C LYS A 2 -4.37 30.06 3.06
N ASN A 3 -3.04 30.19 3.02
CA ASN A 3 -2.16 29.06 2.70
C ASN A 3 -1.95 28.06 3.85
N SER A 4 -2.01 28.50 5.12
CA SER A 4 -1.75 27.62 6.26
C SER A 4 -2.87 26.58 6.47
N ALA A 5 -4.13 26.99 6.34
CA ALA A 5 -5.29 26.09 6.46
C ALA A 5 -5.30 25.00 5.38
N SER A 6 -4.89 25.34 4.14
CA SER A 6 -4.78 24.36 3.05
C SER A 6 -3.71 23.30 3.31
N GLY A 7 -2.60 23.67 3.98
CA GLY A 7 -1.53 22.76 4.33
C GLY A 7 -1.97 21.72 5.36
N PHE A 8 -2.70 22.16 6.40
CA PHE A 8 -3.25 21.26 7.42
C PHE A 8 -4.23 20.24 6.83
N CYS A 9 -5.15 20.68 5.96
CA CYS A 9 -6.08 19.78 5.27
C CYS A 9 -5.34 18.71 4.44
N ILE A 10 -4.27 19.09 3.73
CA ILE A 10 -3.47 18.15 2.94
C ILE A 10 -2.78 17.13 3.85
N ILE A 11 -2.24 17.55 4.99
CA ILE A 11 -1.60 16.64 5.95
C ILE A 11 -2.62 15.64 6.50
N LEU A 12 -3.81 16.11 6.87
CA LEU A 12 -4.89 15.24 7.36
C LEU A 12 -5.28 14.20 6.30
N ILE A 13 -5.49 14.64 5.05
CA ILE A 13 -5.80 13.73 3.93
C ILE A 13 -4.70 12.68 3.76
N LEU A 14 -3.43 13.07 3.85
CA LEU A 14 -2.32 12.12 3.75
C LEU A 14 -2.38 11.10 4.89
N ILE A 15 -2.54 11.53 6.15
CA ILE A 15 -2.63 10.61 7.29
C ILE A 15 -3.79 9.63 7.11
N CYS A 16 -4.95 10.09 6.66
CA CYS A 16 -6.09 9.23 6.35
C CYS A 16 -5.75 8.22 5.24
N CYS A 17 -5.11 8.65 4.14
CA CYS A 17 -4.70 7.76 3.05
C CYS A 17 -3.67 6.72 3.51
N PHE A 18 -2.73 7.10 4.39
CA PHE A 18 -1.78 6.18 4.99
C PHE A 18 -2.50 5.11 5.82
N TYR A 19 -3.43 5.53 6.69
CA TYR A 19 -4.17 4.62 7.55
C TYR A 19 -5.07 3.67 6.75
N LEU A 20 -5.70 4.16 5.67
CA LEU A 20 -6.43 3.31 4.73
C LEU A 20 -5.51 2.26 4.08
N GLY A 21 -4.31 2.65 3.65
CA GLY A 21 -3.32 1.71 3.12
C GLY A 21 -2.94 0.64 4.15
N PHE A 22 -2.72 1.05 5.41
CA PHE A 22 -2.41 0.14 6.51
C PHE A 22 -3.53 -0.87 6.79
N LEU A 23 -4.79 -0.41 6.82
CA LEU A 23 -5.96 -1.28 7.00
C LEU A 23 -6.07 -2.32 5.87
N ILE A 24 -5.87 -1.90 4.61
CA ILE A 24 -5.87 -2.80 3.46
C ILE A 24 -4.75 -3.83 3.58
N GLY A 25 -3.54 -3.40 3.97
CA GLY A 25 -2.40 -4.29 4.18
C GLY A 25 -2.68 -5.35 5.24
N ASN A 26 -3.30 -4.98 6.35
CA ASN A 26 -3.65 -5.91 7.42
C ASN A 26 -4.80 -6.88 7.03
N LEU A 27 -5.77 -6.42 6.22
CA LEU A 27 -6.81 -7.29 5.67
C LEU A 27 -6.26 -8.29 4.65
N PHE A 28 -5.16 -7.97 3.98
CA PHE A 28 -4.56 -8.86 3.00
C PHE A 28 -4.00 -10.14 3.64
N GLY A 29 -3.55 -10.10 4.90
CA GLY A 29 -3.06 -11.28 5.61
C GLY A 29 -4.08 -12.42 5.71
N THR A 30 -5.33 -12.08 6.01
CA THR A 30 -6.43 -13.06 6.05
C THR A 30 -6.77 -13.59 4.65
N PHE A 31 -6.69 -12.72 3.63
CA PHE A 31 -6.85 -13.13 2.23
C PHE A 31 -5.71 -14.01 1.73
N LEU A 32 -4.48 -13.81 2.21
CA LEU A 32 -3.32 -14.60 1.84
C LEU A 32 -3.45 -16.05 2.31
N ASN A 33 -4.01 -16.28 3.51
CA ASN A 33 -4.33 -17.63 3.97
C ASN A 33 -5.34 -18.35 3.04
N PHE A 34 -6.30 -17.62 2.46
CA PHE A 34 -7.21 -18.18 1.45
C PHE A 34 -6.46 -18.54 0.15
N LEU A 35 -5.57 -17.66 -0.32
CA LEU A 35 -4.74 -17.93 -1.51
C LEU A 35 -3.77 -19.10 -1.31
N ARG A 36 -3.20 -19.26 -0.11
CA ARG A 36 -2.30 -20.37 0.23
C ARG A 36 -3.00 -21.73 0.12
N ASN A 37 -4.29 -21.80 0.44
CA ASN A 37 -5.05 -23.04 0.28
C ASN A 37 -5.32 -23.40 -1.20
N GLN A 38 -5.18 -22.44 -2.13
CA GLN A 38 -5.41 -22.65 -3.57
C GLN A 38 -4.11 -22.86 -4.36
N LEU A 39 -2.98 -22.31 -3.88
CA LEU A 39 -1.70 -22.33 -4.58
C LEU A 39 -0.72 -23.31 -3.91
N ILE A 40 -0.05 -24.10 -4.74
CA ILE A 40 0.78 -25.24 -4.29
C ILE A 40 2.08 -24.80 -3.60
N TRP A 41 2.57 -23.59 -3.89
CA TRP A 41 3.86 -23.11 -3.39
C TRP A 41 3.81 -21.63 -3.00
N ASP A 42 4.21 -21.33 -1.76
CA ASP A 42 4.27 -19.95 -1.24
C ASP A 42 5.22 -19.05 -2.06
N GLY A 43 6.22 -19.62 -2.73
CA GLY A 43 7.09 -18.90 -3.65
C GLY A 43 6.33 -18.24 -4.80
N ILE A 44 5.27 -18.87 -5.31
CA ILE A 44 4.41 -18.29 -6.37
C ILE A 44 3.67 -17.07 -5.84
N ILE A 45 3.17 -17.13 -4.60
CA ILE A 45 2.49 -16.01 -3.94
C ILE A 45 3.45 -14.82 -3.82
N LEU A 46 4.69 -15.07 -3.39
CA LEU A 46 5.72 -14.04 -3.30
C LEU A 46 6.04 -13.42 -4.67
N PHE A 47 6.19 -14.23 -5.73
CA PHE A 47 6.39 -13.71 -7.09
C PHE A 47 5.22 -12.85 -7.57
N ILE A 48 3.98 -13.26 -7.31
CA ILE A 48 2.77 -12.49 -7.66
C ILE A 48 2.75 -11.15 -6.92
N ILE A 49 3.04 -11.15 -5.62
CA ILE A 49 3.08 -9.92 -4.81
C ILE A 49 4.17 -8.97 -5.32
N LEU A 50 5.39 -9.47 -5.58
CA LEU A 50 6.48 -8.67 -6.14
C LEU A 50 6.10 -8.08 -7.52
N PHE A 51 5.50 -8.90 -8.38
CA PHE A 51 5.06 -8.45 -9.69
C PHE A 51 3.97 -7.37 -9.60
N LEU A 52 2.99 -7.52 -8.70
CA LEU A 52 1.97 -6.50 -8.45
C LEU A 52 2.58 -5.19 -7.94
N PHE A 53 3.57 -5.25 -7.04
CA PHE A 53 4.27 -4.04 -6.58
C PHE A 53 5.06 -3.37 -7.70
N GLU A 54 5.70 -4.13 -8.57
CA GLU A 54 6.41 -3.59 -9.73
C GLU A 54 5.45 -2.90 -10.71
N LEU A 55 4.29 -3.52 -10.97
CA LEU A 55 3.23 -2.91 -11.77
C LEU A 55 2.72 -1.61 -11.15
N LEU A 56 2.43 -1.59 -9.85
CA LEU A 56 2.00 -0.38 -9.14
C LEU A 56 3.08 0.71 -9.19
N ASN A 57 4.35 0.36 -8.99
CA ASN A 57 5.47 1.29 -9.09
C ASN A 57 5.61 1.88 -10.48
N CYS A 58 5.49 1.04 -11.53
CA CYS A 58 5.51 1.48 -12.91
C CYS A 58 4.38 2.50 -13.19
N LEU A 59 3.15 2.21 -12.72
CA LEU A 59 2.01 3.11 -12.84
C LEU A 59 2.23 4.45 -12.10
N ILE A 60 2.75 4.42 -10.88
CA ILE A 60 2.99 5.62 -10.05
C ILE A 60 4.13 6.48 -10.62
N TYR A 61 5.16 5.86 -11.18
CA TYR A 61 6.34 6.56 -11.68
C TYR A 61 6.19 7.05 -13.13
N ASN A 62 5.29 6.47 -13.92
CA ASN A 62 5.04 6.90 -15.29
C ASN A 62 4.53 8.36 -15.34
N ARG A 63 5.43 9.28 -15.71
CA ARG A 63 5.29 10.74 -15.56
C ARG A 63 4.14 11.33 -16.38
N LYS A 64 3.60 10.59 -17.36
CA LYS A 64 2.60 11.11 -18.32
C LYS A 64 1.16 11.08 -17.80
N PHE A 65 0.83 10.31 -16.76
CA PHE A 65 -0.57 10.03 -16.40
C PHE A 65 -1.08 10.62 -15.08
N ILE A 66 -0.21 11.02 -14.13
CA ILE A 66 -0.65 11.28 -12.74
C ILE A 66 -0.26 12.69 -12.26
N ASN A 67 -1.24 13.43 -11.75
CA ASN A 67 -1.03 14.73 -11.10
C ASN A 67 -0.13 14.61 -9.85
N LYS A 68 0.71 15.62 -9.57
CA LYS A 68 1.66 15.66 -8.44
C LYS A 68 0.99 15.35 -7.10
N PHE A 69 -0.26 15.77 -6.91
CA PHE A 69 -1.06 15.49 -5.71
C PHE A 69 -1.44 14.01 -5.58
N LEU A 70 -2.00 13.42 -6.65
CA LEU A 70 -2.37 12.00 -6.69
C LEU A 70 -1.14 11.10 -6.48
N LYS A 71 0.02 11.46 -7.08
CA LYS A 71 1.27 10.74 -6.85
C LYS A 71 1.66 10.68 -5.37
N LYS A 72 1.40 11.75 -4.61
CA LYS A 72 1.66 11.80 -3.17
C LYS A 72 0.71 10.89 -2.40
N ILE A 73 -0.57 10.83 -2.79
CA ILE A 73 -1.58 9.95 -2.20
C ILE A 73 -1.22 8.47 -2.44
N PHE A 74 -0.99 8.08 -3.70
CA PHE A 74 -0.68 6.69 -4.06
C PHE A 74 0.56 6.17 -3.34
N LYS A 75 1.62 6.98 -3.27
CA LYS A 75 2.83 6.62 -2.50
C LYS A 75 2.54 6.40 -1.02
N ASN A 76 1.67 7.22 -0.43
CA ASN A 76 1.37 7.12 0.99
C ASN A 76 0.49 5.90 1.30
N ILE A 77 -0.45 5.57 0.41
CA ILE A 77 -1.24 4.33 0.49
C ILE A 77 -0.32 3.12 0.35
N GLN A 78 0.58 3.11 -0.64
CA GLN A 78 1.53 2.02 -0.85
C GLN A 78 2.44 1.80 0.36
N LEU A 79 2.90 2.88 0.99
CA LEU A 79 3.72 2.80 2.21
C LEU A 79 2.90 2.23 3.39
N GLY A 80 1.63 2.62 3.53
CA GLY A 80 0.71 2.02 4.50
C GLY A 80 0.51 0.52 4.27
N ILE A 81 0.28 0.09 3.02
CA ILE A 81 0.11 -1.33 2.67
C ILE A 81 1.35 -2.14 3.04
N LEU A 82 2.55 -1.65 2.68
CA LEU A 82 3.82 -2.29 3.00
C LEU A 82 4.02 -2.45 4.52
N LEU A 83 3.66 -1.42 5.30
CA LEU A 83 3.70 -1.52 6.76
C LEU A 83 2.68 -2.53 7.30
N GLY A 84 1.48 -2.62 6.70
CA GLY A 84 0.50 -3.64 7.05
C GLY A 84 1.03 -5.06 6.82
N PHE A 85 1.65 -5.31 5.66
CA PHE A 85 2.28 -6.60 5.35
C PHE A 85 3.41 -6.94 6.32
N PHE A 86 4.22 -5.93 6.67
CA PHE A 86 5.33 -6.08 7.61
C PHE A 86 4.86 -6.46 9.02
N VAL A 87 3.80 -5.80 9.51
CA VAL A 87 3.22 -6.11 10.83
C VAL A 87 2.66 -7.53 10.87
N ASP A 88 1.94 -7.95 9.83
CA ASP A 88 1.38 -9.31 9.77
C ASP A 88 2.47 -10.38 9.65
N ALA A 89 3.54 -10.12 8.89
CA ALA A 89 4.69 -11.01 8.80
C ALA A 89 5.38 -11.23 10.17
N PHE A 90 5.51 -10.19 11.00
CA PHE A 90 6.04 -10.35 12.36
C PHE A 90 5.11 -11.10 13.30
N LYS A 91 3.80 -10.94 13.15
CA LYS A 91 2.82 -11.66 13.96
C LYS A 91 2.96 -13.18 13.82
N ILE A 92 3.34 -13.64 12.62
CA ILE A 92 3.49 -15.07 12.30
C ILE A 92 4.90 -15.58 12.65
N GLY A 93 5.87 -14.68 12.83
CA GLY A 93 7.28 -15.00 13.13
C GLY A 93 7.69 -14.92 14.61
N SER A 94 6.77 -14.59 15.53
CA SER A 94 6.97 -14.66 16.99
C SER A 94 6.43 -15.97 17.57
#